data_AF-A0A177S8P9-F1
#
_entry.id   AF-A0A177S8P9-F1
#
_cell.length_a   1.000
_cell.length_b   1.000
_cell.length_c   1.000
_cell.angle_alpha   90.00
_cell.angle_beta   90.00
_cell.angle_gamma   90.00
#
_symmetry.space_group_name_H-M   'P 1'
#
loop_
_entity.id
_entity.type
_entity.pdbx_description
1 polymer ?
#
loop_
_entity_poly.entity_id
_entity_poly.type
_entity_poly.pdbx_seq_one_letter_code
_entity_poly.pdbx_strand_id
1 'polypeptide(L)'
;MKTETKERLQQAASQMKQEPLAETVAFMADFHGKVAAWLPGESVDFVHDFVTAPEADLIAPIEGDALRTKDNFEFFMRKKQTRKKLGELLTLWKSARTTETLSQIDAIGLKKWLARNEFRSEDKPWDYLNRLHVLLFLDLMTTIIDDHRLTSLHEQLVGTTPVPTSFVRRQGDVRQVIETFAEETNFTQVDVVKASLVRYL
;
A
#
# COMPACT_ATOMS: atom_id res chain seq x y z
N MET A 1 -8.03 22.71 -1.73
CA MET A 1 -7.38 21.96 -2.83
C MET A 1 -7.27 22.83 -4.10
N LYS A 2 -6.27 22.61 -4.98
CA LYS A 2 -6.17 23.32 -6.29
C LYS A 2 -7.33 22.90 -7.22
N THR A 3 -7.88 23.82 -8.01
CA THR A 3 -9.02 23.54 -8.91
C THR A 3 -8.73 22.42 -9.91
N GLU A 4 -7.58 22.46 -10.58
CA GLU A 4 -7.14 21.44 -11.53
C GLU A 4 -7.07 20.03 -10.89
N THR A 5 -6.53 19.95 -9.67
CA THR A 5 -6.49 18.69 -8.91
C THR A 5 -7.89 18.15 -8.63
N LYS A 6 -8.82 19.03 -8.27
CA LYS A 6 -10.21 18.67 -8.00
C LYS A 6 -10.89 18.13 -9.26
N GLU A 7 -10.71 18.77 -10.41
CA GLU A 7 -11.27 18.34 -11.70
C GLU A 7 -10.74 16.97 -12.12
N ARG A 8 -9.41 16.74 -12.02
CA ARG A 8 -8.80 15.44 -12.29
C ARG A 8 -9.38 14.35 -11.38
N LEU A 9 -9.56 14.63 -10.09
CA LEU A 9 -10.17 13.69 -9.14
C LEU A 9 -11.66 13.43 -9.40
N GLN A 10 -12.42 14.42 -9.86
CA GLN A 10 -13.81 14.22 -10.30
C GLN A 10 -13.90 13.31 -11.53
N GLN A 11 -12.99 13.49 -12.48
CA GLN A 11 -12.90 12.62 -13.66
C GLN A 11 -12.50 11.20 -13.25
N ALA A 12 -11.49 11.04 -12.39
CA ALA A 12 -11.09 9.75 -11.83
C ALA A 12 -12.24 9.04 -11.11
N ALA A 13 -13.00 9.77 -10.27
CA ALA A 13 -14.15 9.22 -9.56
C ALA A 13 -15.27 8.76 -10.50
N SER A 14 -15.43 9.44 -11.65
CA SER A 14 -16.40 9.05 -12.67
C SER A 14 -16.00 7.76 -13.39
N GLN A 15 -14.70 7.55 -13.62
CA GLN A 15 -14.15 6.32 -14.20
C GLN A 15 -14.21 5.15 -13.21
N MET A 16 -13.81 5.36 -11.95
CA MET A 16 -13.86 4.34 -10.89
C MET A 16 -15.25 3.74 -10.68
N LYS A 17 -16.33 4.52 -10.85
CA LYS A 17 -17.71 4.02 -10.71
C LYS A 17 -18.07 2.92 -11.71
N GLN A 18 -17.29 2.78 -12.78
CA GLN A 18 -17.51 1.79 -13.83
C GLN A 18 -16.67 0.52 -13.62
N GLU A 19 -15.73 0.52 -12.66
CA GLU A 19 -14.90 -0.65 -12.39
C GLU A 19 -15.69 -1.74 -11.63
N PRO A 20 -15.59 -3.02 -12.04
CA PRO A 20 -16.11 -4.14 -11.27
C PRO A 20 -15.22 -4.42 -10.06
N LEU A 21 -15.60 -3.91 -8.89
CA LEU A 21 -14.79 -4.01 -7.67
C LEU A 21 -15.16 -5.17 -6.74
N ALA A 22 -16.13 -6.01 -7.11
CA ALA A 22 -16.63 -7.08 -6.23
C ALA A 22 -15.53 -8.07 -5.82
N GLU A 23 -14.72 -8.51 -6.77
CA GLU A 23 -13.60 -9.43 -6.53
C GLU A 23 -12.52 -8.77 -5.67
N THR A 24 -12.16 -7.53 -5.99
CA THR A 24 -11.22 -6.72 -5.21
C THR A 24 -11.65 -6.56 -3.75
N VAL A 25 -12.92 -6.23 -3.51
CA VAL A 25 -13.47 -6.07 -2.15
C VAL A 25 -13.47 -7.41 -1.41
N ALA A 26 -13.86 -8.50 -2.07
CA ALA A 26 -13.87 -9.83 -1.48
C ALA A 26 -12.47 -10.30 -1.08
N PHE A 27 -11.47 -10.10 -1.95
CA PHE A 27 -10.08 -10.43 -1.68
C PHE A 27 -9.52 -9.64 -0.49
N MET A 28 -9.77 -8.33 -0.43
CA MET A 28 -9.38 -7.50 0.71
C MET A 28 -10.04 -7.94 2.01
N ALA A 29 -11.33 -8.29 1.96
CA ALA A 29 -12.06 -8.77 3.13
C ALA A 29 -11.51 -10.12 3.63
N ASP A 30 -11.16 -11.04 2.74
CA ASP A 30 -10.51 -12.31 3.12
C ASP A 30 -9.13 -12.05 3.76
N PHE A 31 -8.31 -11.20 3.14
CA PHE A 31 -6.99 -10.87 3.67
C PHE A 31 -7.07 -10.25 5.08
N HIS A 32 -7.87 -9.19 5.21
CA HIS A 32 -8.06 -8.49 6.49
C HIS A 32 -8.77 -9.39 7.52
N GLY A 33 -9.63 -10.31 7.08
CA GLY A 33 -10.21 -11.36 7.92
C GLY A 33 -9.15 -12.28 8.51
N LYS A 34 -8.18 -12.74 7.72
CA LYS A 34 -7.06 -13.55 8.24
C LYS A 34 -6.15 -12.76 9.17
N VAL A 35 -5.88 -11.49 8.86
CA VAL A 35 -5.11 -10.62 9.78
C VAL A 35 -5.85 -10.42 11.10
N ALA A 36 -7.16 -10.21 11.07
CA ALA A 36 -7.97 -10.06 12.27
C ALA A 36 -7.94 -11.33 13.15
N ALA A 37 -8.06 -12.51 12.52
CA ALA A 37 -8.04 -13.81 13.20
C ALA A 37 -6.65 -14.21 13.72
N TRP A 38 -5.56 -13.71 13.11
CA TRP A 38 -4.19 -14.03 13.50
C TRP A 38 -3.87 -13.61 14.95
N LEU A 39 -3.20 -14.50 15.68
CA LEU A 39 -2.73 -14.28 17.05
C LEU A 39 -1.20 -14.12 17.13
N PRO A 40 -0.69 -13.30 18.07
CA PRO A 40 0.75 -13.16 18.27
C PRO A 40 1.43 -14.51 18.55
N GLY A 41 2.44 -14.84 17.74
CA GLY A 41 3.17 -16.11 17.82
C GLY A 41 2.77 -17.14 16.76
N GLU A 42 1.61 -16.95 16.11
CA GLU A 42 1.20 -17.76 14.95
C GLU A 42 2.02 -17.43 13.71
N SER A 43 2.01 -18.34 12.74
CA SER A 43 2.68 -18.11 11.46
C SER A 43 2.08 -16.92 10.72
N VAL A 44 2.96 -16.13 10.09
CA VAL A 44 2.61 -15.02 9.20
C VAL A 44 2.75 -15.41 7.73
N ASP A 45 2.89 -16.70 7.42
CA ASP A 45 3.13 -17.19 6.06
C ASP A 45 1.99 -16.84 5.10
N PHE A 46 0.74 -16.76 5.58
CA PHE A 46 -0.40 -16.35 4.77
C PHE A 46 -0.19 -14.96 4.13
N VAL A 47 0.58 -14.07 4.76
CA VAL A 47 0.88 -12.74 4.21
C VAL A 47 1.56 -12.85 2.85
N HIS A 48 2.47 -13.82 2.69
CA HIS A 48 3.12 -14.06 1.41
C HIS A 48 2.11 -14.46 0.33
N ASP A 49 1.18 -15.35 0.68
CA ASP A 49 0.19 -15.88 -0.25
C ASP A 49 -0.71 -14.76 -0.79
N PHE A 50 -1.16 -13.84 0.06
CA PHE A 50 -1.95 -12.68 -0.40
C PHE A 50 -1.12 -11.69 -1.22
N VAL A 51 0.10 -11.38 -0.81
CA VAL A 51 0.93 -10.40 -1.55
C VAL A 51 1.27 -10.90 -2.96
N THR A 52 1.41 -12.21 -3.14
CA THR A 52 1.79 -12.82 -4.42
C THR A 52 0.62 -13.43 -5.20
N ALA A 53 -0.61 -13.34 -4.68
CA ALA A 53 -1.81 -13.78 -5.35
C ALA A 53 -2.11 -12.90 -6.59
N PRO A 54 -2.61 -13.49 -7.70
CA PRO A 54 -3.03 -12.72 -8.88
C PRO A 54 -4.05 -11.62 -8.55
N GLU A 55 -4.96 -11.87 -7.61
CA GLU A 55 -5.99 -10.93 -7.20
C GLU A 55 -5.41 -9.67 -6.53
N ALA A 56 -4.18 -9.73 -6.00
CA ALA A 56 -3.49 -8.54 -5.50
C ALA A 56 -3.12 -7.56 -6.62
N ASP A 57 -3.02 -8.02 -7.87
CA ASP A 57 -2.79 -7.15 -9.04
C ASP A 57 -4.00 -6.24 -9.31
N LEU A 58 -5.20 -6.64 -8.91
CA LEU A 58 -6.41 -5.82 -8.99
C LEU A 58 -6.34 -4.60 -8.06
N ILE A 59 -5.47 -4.62 -7.04
CA ILE A 59 -5.33 -3.58 -6.02
C ILE A 59 -4.01 -2.81 -6.17
N ALA A 60 -2.92 -3.49 -6.46
CA ALA A 60 -1.60 -2.90 -6.44
C ALA A 60 -0.70 -3.64 -7.44
N PRO A 61 -0.88 -3.44 -8.76
CA PRO A 61 -0.23 -4.24 -9.81
C PRO A 61 1.30 -4.11 -9.77
N ILE A 62 1.97 -5.24 -9.98
CA ILE A 62 3.43 -5.37 -10.14
C ILE A 62 3.65 -5.67 -11.61
N GLU A 63 4.51 -4.89 -12.25
CA GLU A 63 4.71 -4.95 -13.69
C GLU A 63 6.21 -4.97 -14.03
N GLY A 64 6.53 -5.29 -15.29
CA GLY A 64 7.90 -5.20 -15.80
C GLY A 64 8.91 -6.07 -15.07
N ASP A 65 10.10 -5.52 -14.84
CA ASP A 65 11.22 -6.26 -14.25
C ASP A 65 10.98 -6.63 -12.78
N ALA A 66 10.08 -5.94 -12.08
CA ALA A 66 9.74 -6.24 -10.68
C ALA A 66 9.16 -7.65 -10.50
N LEU A 67 8.48 -8.20 -11.52
CA LEU A 67 7.98 -9.58 -11.53
C LEU A 67 9.09 -10.62 -11.32
N ARG A 68 10.33 -10.31 -11.75
CA ARG A 68 11.48 -11.21 -11.61
C ARG A 68 12.00 -11.30 -10.18
N THR A 69 11.52 -10.44 -9.27
CA THR A 69 11.97 -10.41 -7.88
C THR A 69 11.12 -11.25 -6.93
N LYS A 70 10.12 -11.99 -7.43
CA LYS A 70 9.22 -12.83 -6.61
C LYS A 70 9.99 -13.82 -5.73
N ASP A 71 10.96 -14.54 -6.29
CA ASP A 71 11.76 -15.51 -5.53
C ASP A 71 12.57 -14.84 -4.42
N ASN A 72 13.05 -13.61 -4.65
CA ASN A 72 13.73 -12.82 -3.62
C ASN A 72 12.74 -12.40 -2.52
N PHE A 73 11.50 -12.07 -2.87
CA PHE A 73 10.45 -11.81 -1.89
C PHE A 73 10.16 -13.05 -1.05
N GLU A 74 9.97 -14.21 -1.68
CA GLU A 74 9.79 -15.50 -1.00
C GLU A 74 10.93 -15.79 -0.01
N PHE A 75 12.17 -15.63 -0.47
CA PHE A 75 13.35 -15.80 0.38
C PHE A 75 13.37 -14.82 1.55
N PHE A 76 13.04 -13.55 1.31
CA PHE A 76 12.97 -12.52 2.34
C PHE A 76 11.93 -12.84 3.41
N MET A 77 10.76 -13.34 3.01
CA MET A 77 9.64 -13.71 3.91
C MET A 77 9.98 -14.90 4.82
N ARG A 78 10.90 -15.79 4.41
CA ARG A 78 11.37 -16.91 5.23
C ARG A 78 12.32 -16.50 6.36
N LYS A 79 12.90 -15.29 6.33
CA LYS A 79 13.86 -14.85 7.34
C LYS A 79 13.16 -14.58 8.68
N LYS A 80 13.72 -15.10 9.78
CA LYS A 80 13.21 -14.93 11.15
C LYS A 80 12.93 -13.46 11.52
N GLN A 81 13.86 -12.56 11.17
CA GLN A 81 13.70 -11.13 11.45
C GLN A 81 12.59 -10.48 10.62
N THR A 82 12.36 -10.93 9.39
CA THR A 82 11.23 -10.50 8.56
C THR A 82 9.92 -10.92 9.22
N ARG A 83 9.78 -12.19 9.59
CA ARG A 83 8.58 -12.72 10.27
C ARG A 83 8.26 -11.97 11.57
N LYS A 84 9.28 -11.64 12.37
CA LYS A 84 9.11 -10.81 13.58
C LYS A 84 8.52 -9.43 13.23
N LYS A 85 9.09 -8.75 12.24
CA LYS A 85 8.61 -7.41 11.81
C LYS A 85 7.22 -7.45 11.19
N LEU A 86 6.88 -8.52 10.48
CA LEU A 86 5.51 -8.74 10.01
C LEU A 86 4.55 -8.88 11.19
N GLY A 87 4.89 -9.66 12.22
CA GLY A 87 4.06 -9.74 13.44
C GLY A 87 3.87 -8.38 14.13
N GLU A 88 4.92 -7.55 14.19
CA GLU A 88 4.82 -6.16 14.66
C GLU A 88 3.85 -5.33 13.79
N LEU A 89 3.90 -5.50 12.46
CA LEU A 89 3.03 -4.82 11.51
C LEU A 89 1.56 -5.26 11.62
N LEU A 90 1.30 -6.56 11.78
CA LEU A 90 -0.05 -7.09 12.00
C LEU A 90 -0.62 -6.63 13.35
N THR A 91 0.21 -6.57 14.39
CA THR A 91 -0.20 -6.02 15.70
C THR A 91 -0.58 -4.55 15.57
N LEU A 92 0.22 -3.77 14.83
CA LEU A 92 -0.10 -2.37 14.55
C LEU A 92 -1.38 -2.23 13.73
N TRP A 93 -1.60 -3.11 12.74
CA TRP A 93 -2.83 -3.12 11.95
C TRP A 93 -4.08 -3.35 12.80
N LYS A 94 -3.99 -4.21 13.83
CA LYS A 94 -5.09 -4.47 14.77
C LYS A 94 -5.32 -3.33 15.78
N SER A 95 -4.40 -2.36 15.85
CA SER A 95 -4.49 -1.23 16.79
C SER A 95 -5.35 -0.11 16.22
N ALA A 96 -5.99 0.66 17.11
CA ALA A 96 -6.72 1.85 16.73
C ALA A 96 -5.80 2.85 15.99
N ARG A 97 -6.32 3.45 14.91
CA ARG A 97 -5.59 4.43 14.12
C ARG A 97 -5.38 5.71 14.92
N THR A 98 -4.19 6.28 14.80
CA THR A 98 -3.80 7.58 15.38
C THR A 98 -3.03 8.40 14.34
N THR A 99 -2.79 9.67 14.66
CA THR A 99 -1.95 10.58 13.86
C THR A 99 -0.52 10.06 13.67
N GLU A 100 -0.05 9.18 14.56
CA GLU A 100 1.29 8.61 14.56
C GLU A 100 1.38 7.28 13.77
N THR A 101 0.25 6.70 13.34
CA THR A 101 0.23 5.34 12.76
C THR A 101 1.19 5.19 11.57
N LEU A 102 1.26 6.16 10.66
CA LEU A 102 2.21 6.12 9.52
C LEU A 102 3.67 6.12 10.00
N SER A 103 4.00 6.89 11.04
CA SER A 103 5.35 6.89 11.60
C SER A 103 5.66 5.59 12.34
N GLN A 104 4.67 4.95 12.95
CA GLN A 104 4.82 3.63 13.57
C GLN A 104 5.08 2.54 12.52
N ILE A 105 4.41 2.59 11.37
CA ILE A 105 4.67 1.69 10.23
C ILE A 105 6.14 1.83 9.78
N ASP A 106 6.62 3.06 9.57
CA ASP A 106 8.02 3.33 9.21
C ASP A 106 9.02 2.84 10.27
N ALA A 107 8.68 2.99 11.55
CA ALA A 107 9.53 2.62 12.68
C ALA A 107 9.76 1.10 12.78
N ILE A 108 8.80 0.28 12.32
CA ILE A 108 9.00 -1.18 12.20
C ILE A 108 10.22 -1.48 11.30
N GLY A 109 10.52 -0.62 10.33
CA GLY A 109 11.79 -0.66 9.59
C GLY A 109 11.89 -1.88 8.67
N LEU A 110 10.79 -2.37 8.14
CA LEU A 110 10.76 -3.50 7.20
C LEU A 110 11.49 -3.17 5.89
N LYS A 111 11.31 -1.95 5.35
CA LYS A 111 12.08 -1.45 4.18
C LYS A 111 13.58 -1.31 4.47
N LYS A 112 13.95 -0.81 5.66
CA LYS A 112 15.35 -0.73 6.10
C LYS A 112 15.98 -2.11 6.25
N TRP A 113 15.19 -3.08 6.75
CA TRP A 113 15.62 -4.48 6.81
C TRP A 113 15.83 -5.04 5.41
N LEU A 114 14.88 -4.87 4.48
CA LEU A 114 15.05 -5.28 3.08
C LEU A 114 16.31 -4.67 2.44
N ALA A 115 16.56 -3.38 2.67
CA ALA A 115 17.74 -2.68 2.16
C ALA A 115 19.07 -3.32 2.56
N ARG A 116 19.13 -3.96 3.73
CA ARG A 116 20.35 -4.59 4.27
C ARG A 116 20.49 -6.07 3.88
N ASN A 117 19.47 -6.65 3.27
CA ASN A 117 19.52 -8.05 2.86
C ASN A 117 20.23 -8.18 1.52
N GLU A 118 21.15 -9.11 1.47
CA GLU A 118 21.78 -9.57 0.24
C GLU A 118 20.93 -10.67 -0.38
N PHE A 119 20.80 -10.61 -1.70
CA PHE A 119 20.05 -11.52 -2.56
C PHE A 119 20.99 -12.08 -3.63
N ARG A 120 20.62 -13.20 -4.25
CA ARG A 120 21.46 -13.84 -5.28
C ARG A 120 21.53 -12.99 -6.55
N SER A 121 20.40 -12.40 -6.95
CA SER A 121 20.39 -11.23 -7.84
C SER A 121 20.46 -9.98 -6.97
N GLU A 122 21.10 -8.90 -7.45
CA GLU A 122 21.16 -7.65 -6.68
C GLU A 122 19.80 -6.94 -6.55
N ASP A 123 18.81 -7.40 -7.33
CA ASP A 123 17.47 -6.81 -7.39
C ASP A 123 16.65 -7.11 -6.14
N LYS A 124 16.22 -6.03 -5.47
CA LYS A 124 15.41 -6.14 -4.25
C LYS A 124 13.92 -6.16 -4.60
N PRO A 125 13.11 -6.98 -3.92
CA PRO A 125 11.65 -7.06 -4.11
C PRO A 125 10.92 -5.87 -3.47
N TRP A 126 11.27 -4.64 -3.89
CA TRP A 126 10.70 -3.41 -3.35
C TRP A 126 9.19 -3.34 -3.57
N ASP A 127 8.73 -3.68 -4.76
CA ASP A 127 7.32 -3.54 -5.13
C ASP A 127 6.44 -4.55 -4.41
N TYR A 128 6.91 -5.79 -4.23
CA TYR A 128 6.23 -6.77 -3.36
C TYR A 128 6.13 -6.27 -1.92
N LEU A 129 7.19 -5.65 -1.39
CA LEU A 129 7.14 -5.08 -0.06
C LEU A 129 6.24 -3.83 0.02
N ASN A 130 6.21 -2.99 -1.01
CA ASN A 130 5.32 -1.83 -1.08
C ASN A 130 3.85 -2.27 -1.18
N ARG A 131 3.56 -3.28 -2.01
CA ARG A 131 2.25 -3.94 -2.11
C ARG A 131 1.77 -4.45 -0.77
N LEU A 132 2.63 -5.10 0.02
CA LEU A 132 2.27 -5.52 1.38
C LEU A 132 1.76 -4.34 2.24
N HIS A 133 2.47 -3.21 2.24
CA HIS A 133 2.04 -2.04 3.02
C HIS A 133 0.70 -1.51 2.53
N VAL A 134 0.53 -1.41 1.21
CA VAL A 134 -0.71 -0.94 0.57
C VAL A 134 -1.89 -1.86 0.91
N LEU A 135 -1.72 -3.19 0.78
CA LEU A 135 -2.78 -4.15 1.10
C LEU A 135 -3.16 -4.09 2.58
N LEU A 136 -2.19 -3.95 3.49
CA LEU A 136 -2.52 -3.85 4.92
C LEU A 136 -3.20 -2.53 5.27
N PHE A 137 -2.70 -1.40 4.78
CA PHE A 137 -3.11 -0.07 5.25
C PHE A 137 -3.79 0.75 4.16
N LEU A 138 -4.67 0.12 3.39
CA LEU A 138 -5.38 0.77 2.27
C LEU A 138 -6.29 1.92 2.73
N ASP A 139 -6.70 1.91 4.00
CA ASP A 139 -7.39 3.02 4.66
C ASP A 139 -6.51 4.28 4.79
N LEU A 140 -5.19 4.10 4.88
CA LEU A 140 -4.19 5.17 5.03
C LEU A 140 -3.36 5.43 3.77
N MET A 141 -3.49 4.59 2.75
CA MET A 141 -2.61 4.57 1.57
C MET A 141 -3.42 4.55 0.28
N THR A 142 -2.69 4.64 -0.83
CA THR A 142 -3.21 4.53 -2.19
C THR A 142 -2.79 3.21 -2.82
N THR A 143 -3.26 2.92 -4.03
CA THR A 143 -2.92 1.69 -4.75
C THR A 143 -1.54 1.69 -5.43
N ILE A 144 -0.82 2.82 -5.43
CA ILE A 144 0.48 2.92 -6.12
C ILE A 144 1.55 2.17 -5.31
N ILE A 145 2.35 1.32 -5.96
CA ILE A 145 3.48 0.64 -5.31
C ILE A 145 4.84 1.01 -5.88
N ASP A 146 4.87 1.51 -7.11
CA ASP A 146 6.09 2.00 -7.74
C ASP A 146 6.54 3.31 -7.08
N ASP A 147 7.78 3.36 -6.63
CA ASP A 147 8.32 4.48 -5.85
C ASP A 147 8.47 5.77 -6.68
N HIS A 148 8.80 5.63 -7.97
CA HIS A 148 8.95 6.75 -8.89
C HIS A 148 7.60 7.38 -9.22
N ARG A 149 6.61 6.55 -9.58
CA ARG A 149 5.23 6.98 -9.83
C ARG A 149 4.63 7.65 -8.61
N LEU A 150 4.86 7.09 -7.41
CA LEU A 150 4.40 7.71 -6.17
C LEU A 150 5.06 9.07 -5.93
N THR A 151 6.37 9.19 -6.20
CA THR A 151 7.10 10.45 -6.07
C THR A 151 6.54 11.51 -7.02
N SER A 152 6.38 11.18 -8.30
CA SER A 152 5.80 12.11 -9.29
C SER A 152 4.37 12.51 -8.93
N LEU A 153 3.56 11.57 -8.45
CA LEU A 153 2.19 11.86 -8.03
C LEU A 153 2.15 12.76 -6.79
N HIS A 154 3.04 12.53 -5.82
CA HIS A 154 3.20 13.37 -4.64
C HIS A 154 3.56 14.80 -5.01
N GLU A 155 4.54 14.99 -5.91
CA GLU A 155 4.92 16.32 -6.42
C GLU A 155 3.75 17.02 -7.11
N GLN A 156 2.96 16.30 -7.91
CA GLN A 156 1.81 16.86 -8.60
C GLN A 156 0.66 17.28 -7.66
N LEU A 157 0.32 16.42 -6.69
CA LEU A 157 -0.88 16.59 -5.86
C LEU A 157 -0.61 17.37 -4.56
N VAL A 158 0.52 17.09 -3.91
CA VAL A 158 0.88 17.65 -2.61
C VAL A 158 1.75 18.89 -2.82
N GLY A 159 2.73 18.83 -3.73
CA GLY A 159 3.56 19.95 -4.14
C GLY A 159 4.48 20.50 -3.04
N THR A 160 4.84 19.67 -2.04
CA THR A 160 5.80 20.04 -1.00
C THR A 160 7.22 19.64 -1.40
N THR A 161 8.20 20.47 -1.01
CA THR A 161 9.63 20.22 -1.26
C THR A 161 10.41 20.47 0.04
N PRO A 162 11.32 19.56 0.45
CA PRO A 162 11.68 18.30 -0.22
C PRO A 162 10.59 17.23 -0.10
N VAL A 163 10.46 16.40 -1.14
CA VAL A 163 9.59 15.22 -1.10
C VAL A 163 10.12 14.25 -0.02
N PRO A 164 9.26 13.73 0.88
CA PRO A 164 9.69 12.76 1.88
C PRO A 164 10.34 11.54 1.24
N THR A 165 11.44 11.04 1.81
CA THR A 165 12.11 9.81 1.34
C THR A 165 11.35 8.54 1.71
N SER A 166 10.46 8.62 2.71
CA SER A 166 9.64 7.49 3.13
C SER A 166 8.48 7.27 2.17
N PHE A 167 8.41 6.05 1.61
CA PHE A 167 7.27 5.57 0.84
C PHE A 167 5.95 5.69 1.61
N VAL A 168 5.93 5.26 2.89
CA VAL A 168 4.73 5.26 3.74
C VAL A 168 4.21 6.68 3.96
N ARG A 169 5.12 7.64 4.17
CA ARG A 169 4.73 9.05 4.33
C ARG A 169 4.18 9.64 3.04
N ARG A 170 4.83 9.38 1.90
CA ARG A 170 4.33 9.83 0.58
C ARG A 170 2.95 9.24 0.28
N GLN A 171 2.70 7.98 0.62
CA GLN A 171 1.37 7.35 0.52
C GLN A 171 0.33 8.11 1.34
N GLY A 172 0.63 8.40 2.61
CA GLY A 172 -0.27 9.13 3.50
C GLY A 172 -0.57 10.54 3.01
N ASP A 173 0.44 11.28 2.55
CA ASP A 173 0.27 12.63 2.03
C ASP A 173 -0.65 12.64 0.80
N VAL A 174 -0.43 11.73 -0.15
CA VAL A 174 -1.30 11.59 -1.32
C VAL A 174 -2.70 11.16 -0.89
N ARG A 175 -2.84 10.19 0.02
CA ARG A 175 -4.13 9.74 0.53
C ARG A 175 -4.90 10.88 1.19
N GLN A 176 -4.23 11.76 1.92
CA GLN A 176 -4.87 12.91 2.56
C GLN A 176 -5.50 13.85 1.52
N VAL A 177 -4.85 14.07 0.37
CA VAL A 177 -5.45 14.85 -0.74
C VAL A 177 -6.73 14.19 -1.24
N ILE A 178 -6.73 12.85 -1.37
CA ILE A 178 -7.92 12.09 -1.78
C ILE A 178 -9.04 12.20 -0.74
N GLU A 179 -8.73 12.11 0.55
CA GLU A 179 -9.74 12.26 1.61
C GLU A 179 -10.33 13.66 1.65
N THR A 180 -9.50 14.71 1.53
CA THR A 180 -9.99 16.08 1.43
C THR A 180 -10.91 16.25 0.22
N PHE A 181 -10.59 15.66 -0.93
CA PHE A 181 -11.49 15.63 -2.07
C PHE A 181 -12.81 14.92 -1.75
N ALA A 182 -12.75 13.76 -1.08
CA ALA A 182 -13.94 12.99 -0.75
C ALA A 182 -14.87 13.74 0.21
N GLU A 183 -14.31 14.43 1.20
CA GLU A 183 -15.03 15.30 2.12
C GLU A 183 -15.65 16.50 1.40
N GLU A 184 -14.87 17.24 0.60
CA GLU A 184 -15.35 18.44 -0.11
C GLU A 184 -16.45 18.14 -1.13
N THR A 185 -16.56 16.90 -1.61
CA THR A 185 -17.50 16.50 -2.66
C THR A 185 -18.58 15.53 -2.19
N ASN A 186 -18.62 15.20 -0.89
CA ASN A 186 -19.48 14.16 -0.33
C ASN A 186 -19.36 12.82 -1.09
N PHE A 187 -18.15 12.46 -1.52
CA PHE A 187 -17.87 11.20 -2.20
C PHE A 187 -17.77 10.07 -1.17
N THR A 188 -18.93 9.51 -0.80
CA THR A 188 -19.02 8.38 0.12
C THR A 188 -18.80 7.05 -0.62
N GLN A 189 -17.61 6.48 -0.48
CA GLN A 189 -17.23 5.18 -1.06
C GLN A 189 -16.30 4.42 -0.11
N VAL A 190 -16.17 3.11 -0.33
CA VAL A 190 -15.24 2.24 0.43
C VAL A 190 -13.77 2.59 0.16
N ASP A 191 -12.89 2.23 1.09
CA ASP A 191 -11.48 2.65 1.03
C ASP A 191 -10.74 2.22 -0.22
N VAL A 192 -11.07 1.04 -0.77
CA VAL A 192 -10.45 0.57 -2.01
C VAL A 192 -10.81 1.43 -3.21
N VAL A 193 -12.04 1.97 -3.28
CA VAL A 193 -12.45 2.90 -4.34
C VAL A 193 -11.67 4.20 -4.21
N LYS A 194 -11.63 4.77 -2.99
CA LYS A 194 -10.88 6.01 -2.73
C LYS A 194 -9.39 5.83 -3.05
N ALA A 195 -8.79 4.75 -2.58
CA ALA A 195 -7.37 4.44 -2.78
C ALA A 195 -7.02 4.29 -4.26
N SER A 196 -7.97 3.83 -5.09
CA SER A 196 -7.78 3.56 -6.51
C SER A 196 -7.96 4.80 -7.40
N LEU A 197 -8.47 5.92 -6.88
CA LEU A 197 -8.64 7.16 -7.67
C LEU A 197 -7.32 7.61 -8.33
N VAL A 198 -6.21 7.37 -7.67
CA VAL A 198 -4.86 7.71 -8.16
C VAL A 198 -4.45 6.98 -9.44
N ARG A 199 -5.12 5.89 -9.82
CA ARG A 199 -4.83 5.15 -11.06
C ARG A 199 -5.20 5.93 -12.31
N TYR A 200 -6.06 6.93 -12.14
CA TYR A 200 -6.62 7.77 -13.19
C TYR A 200 -6.04 9.18 -13.19
N LEU A 201 -4.96 9.40 -12.42
CA LEU A 201 -4.24 10.67 -12.31
C LEU A 201 -2.91 10.56 -13.04
#